data_AF-K0SLN3-F1
#
_entry.id   AF-K0SLN3-F1
#
_cell.length_a   1.000
_cell.length_b   1.000
_cell.length_c   1.000
_cell.angle_alpha   90.00
_cell.angle_beta   90.00
_cell.angle_gamma   90.00
#
_symmetry.space_group_name_H-M   'P 1'
#
loop_
_entity.id
_entity.type
_entity.pdbx_description
1 polymer ?
#
loop_
_entity_poly.entity_id
_entity_poly.type
_entity_poly.pdbx_seq_one_letter_code
_entity_poly.pdbx_strand_id
1 'polypeptide(L)'
;MTHDAKSKALNKVFGCKKPTDQPEDHVSDLFALQENEYSALVLNLSGRKEPKSISLPEFMTQDPHYRHGVPSNSKSTEGIVDDAKVLIYAPPPSPSSIKTNNAKRAAADPGAGKHNYKWPKLTVFGRANGMVTSTNSSAGVAEALVTSCEDHGGSGRSGESTRTSNIHQVFGVSTKAGDSSTASCLSYPWSAHDDSGDDLGKSTTPGYRNVVTERAFGCPSIRTDIKRYSRSSVADSQNYGDEDEAARLLKPTLFSSLGLDIAELSKPRSKNFLLGFVKSIGLARGSDGEFDSVFESIQDKSEQASINALSPWLQQTLLNKCPAD
;
A
#
# COMPACT_ATOMS: atom_id res chain seq x y z
N MET A 1 -80.77 80.58 51.88
CA MET A 1 -79.63 80.90 50.99
C MET A 1 -78.58 79.83 51.20
N THR A 2 -78.48 78.98 50.19
CA THR A 2 -77.54 77.85 50.02
C THR A 2 -76.12 78.34 49.77
N HIS A 3 -75.10 77.59 50.20
CA HIS A 3 -73.85 77.26 49.48
C HIS A 3 -72.91 76.51 50.45
N ASP A 4 -72.74 75.18 50.31
CA ASP A 4 -71.76 74.47 49.46
C ASP A 4 -70.30 74.62 49.92
N ALA A 5 -69.81 73.63 50.67
CA ALA A 5 -68.40 73.46 51.02
C ALA A 5 -67.91 72.10 50.49
N LYS A 6 -67.28 72.13 49.30
CA LYS A 6 -66.61 70.98 48.68
C LYS A 6 -65.25 70.73 49.34
N SER A 7 -65.07 69.56 49.94
CA SER A 7 -63.78 69.06 50.41
C SER A 7 -62.91 68.62 49.22
N LYS A 8 -61.72 69.21 49.09
CA LYS A 8 -60.69 68.77 48.13
C LYS A 8 -59.92 67.59 48.72
N ALA A 9 -60.16 66.39 48.21
CA ALA A 9 -59.32 65.23 48.47
C ALA A 9 -57.95 65.42 47.80
N LEU A 10 -56.88 65.43 48.60
CA LEU A 10 -55.50 65.44 48.13
C LEU A 10 -55.10 64.00 47.73
N ASN A 11 -54.86 63.79 46.44
CA ASN A 11 -54.29 62.54 45.92
C ASN A 11 -52.87 62.34 46.47
N LYS A 12 -52.73 61.46 47.45
CA LYS A 12 -51.45 61.02 48.01
C LYS A 12 -50.86 59.94 47.09
N VAL A 13 -49.91 60.32 46.24
CA VAL A 13 -49.16 59.37 45.40
C VAL A 13 -48.11 58.69 46.27
N PHE A 14 -48.30 57.39 46.53
CA PHE A 14 -47.30 56.54 47.17
C PHE A 14 -46.33 56.02 46.10
N GLY A 15 -45.15 56.62 46.04
CA GLY A 15 -44.06 56.15 45.19
C GLY A 15 -42.73 56.53 45.84
N CYS A 16 -41.82 55.56 45.94
CA CYS A 16 -40.46 55.79 46.44
C CYS A 16 -39.75 56.74 45.49
N LYS A 17 -39.60 58.01 45.89
CA LYS A 17 -38.77 58.97 45.16
C LYS A 17 -37.31 58.51 45.30
N LYS A 18 -36.69 58.11 44.20
CA LYS A 18 -35.23 57.91 44.17
C LYS A 18 -34.56 59.26 44.50
N PRO A 19 -33.49 59.28 45.29
CA PRO A 19 -32.73 60.49 45.57
C PRO A 19 -32.13 61.03 44.26
N THR A 20 -32.39 62.30 43.98
CA THR A 20 -32.07 62.99 42.71
C THR A 20 -30.57 63.18 42.45
N ASP A 21 -29.71 62.78 43.38
CA ASP A 21 -28.26 63.03 43.32
C ASP A 21 -27.44 61.81 42.89
N GLN A 22 -28.08 60.71 42.44
CA GLN A 22 -27.35 59.58 41.88
C GLN A 22 -27.46 59.56 40.34
N PRO A 23 -26.31 59.45 39.62
CA PRO A 23 -26.33 59.29 38.18
C PRO A 23 -27.13 58.03 37.81
N GLU A 24 -27.96 58.11 36.78
CA GLU A 24 -28.73 56.94 36.34
C GLU A 24 -27.78 55.90 35.76
N ASP A 25 -27.67 54.75 36.43
CA ASP A 25 -26.96 53.58 35.92
C ASP A 25 -27.65 53.10 34.63
N HIS A 26 -27.17 53.57 33.49
CA HIS A 26 -27.66 53.14 32.20
C HIS A 26 -27.10 51.75 31.86
N VAL A 27 -27.95 50.88 31.31
CA VAL A 27 -27.57 49.53 30.86
C VAL A 27 -26.39 49.56 29.87
N SER A 28 -26.18 50.67 29.16
CA SER A 28 -25.03 50.89 28.27
C SER A 28 -23.69 50.88 29.01
N ASP A 29 -23.63 51.25 30.29
CA ASP A 29 -22.38 51.30 31.07
C ASP A 29 -21.93 49.91 31.50
N LEU A 30 -22.85 48.93 31.57
CA LEU A 30 -22.54 47.51 31.77
C LEU A 30 -21.92 46.85 30.52
N PHE A 31 -22.13 47.42 29.33
CA PHE A 31 -21.58 46.93 28.07
C PHE A 31 -20.45 47.80 27.51
N ALA A 32 -20.14 48.92 28.15
CA ALA A 32 -18.95 49.71 27.86
C ALA A 32 -17.69 49.01 28.43
N LEU A 33 -17.39 47.82 27.90
CA LEU A 33 -16.07 47.23 28.04
C LEU A 33 -15.09 48.13 27.29
N GLN A 34 -14.43 49.00 28.06
CA GLN A 34 -13.19 49.71 27.77
C GLN A 34 -12.46 49.23 26.50
N GLU A 35 -12.82 49.82 25.35
CA GLU A 35 -11.95 49.94 24.19
C GLU A 35 -10.95 51.09 24.45
N ASN A 36 -10.15 50.95 25.50
CA ASN A 36 -8.94 51.76 25.65
C ASN A 36 -7.76 50.91 25.19
N GLU A 37 -7.42 51.04 23.91
CA GLU A 37 -6.27 50.38 23.25
C GLU A 37 -4.91 50.70 23.89
N TYR A 38 -4.86 51.52 24.96
CA TYR A 38 -3.63 51.86 25.68
C TYR A 38 -3.40 51.12 27.00
N SER A 39 -4.40 50.42 27.55
CA SER A 39 -4.22 49.62 28.79
C SER A 39 -3.83 48.15 28.55
N ALA A 40 -3.92 47.66 27.31
CA ALA A 40 -3.53 46.29 26.96
C ALA A 40 -2.00 46.06 26.90
N LEU A 41 -1.18 47.11 27.02
CA LEU A 41 0.29 46.99 27.09
C LEU A 41 0.81 46.77 28.52
N VAL A 42 -0.04 46.84 29.54
CA VAL A 42 0.29 46.33 30.88
C VAL A 42 -0.07 44.84 30.92
N LEU A 43 0.59 44.08 30.04
CA LEU A 43 0.60 42.63 30.09
C LEU A 43 1.14 42.20 31.45
N ASN A 44 0.28 41.56 32.24
CA ASN A 44 0.64 40.72 33.36
C ASN A 44 1.80 39.78 32.98
N LEU A 45 3.02 40.18 33.33
CA LEU A 45 4.25 39.39 33.23
C LEU A 45 4.38 38.37 34.37
N SER A 46 3.39 38.28 35.27
CA SER A 46 3.41 37.40 36.45
C SER A 46 3.29 35.90 36.14
N GLY A 47 3.15 35.51 34.86
CA GLY A 47 3.06 34.10 34.44
C GLY A 47 4.18 33.60 33.52
N ARG A 48 5.13 34.45 33.10
CA ARG A 48 6.26 33.97 32.31
C ARG A 48 7.30 33.36 33.26
N LYS A 49 7.38 32.03 33.30
CA LYS A 49 8.63 31.35 33.67
C LYS A 49 9.73 32.02 32.86
N GLU A 50 10.65 32.72 33.53
CA GLU A 50 11.88 33.26 32.97
C GLU A 50 12.37 32.32 31.86
N PRO A 51 12.25 32.69 30.58
CA PRO A 51 12.81 31.86 29.53
C PRO A 51 14.31 31.96 29.77
N LYS A 52 14.91 30.88 30.29
CA LYS A 52 16.37 30.71 30.28
C LYS A 52 16.79 31.09 28.87
N SER A 53 17.46 32.23 28.73
CA SER A 53 17.90 32.73 27.45
C SER A 53 18.85 31.68 26.90
N ILE A 54 18.32 30.85 26.00
CA ILE A 54 19.13 29.94 25.21
C ILE A 54 19.88 30.87 24.26
N SER A 55 21.08 31.27 24.66
CA SER A 55 22.00 32.00 23.79
C SER A 55 22.26 31.10 22.59
N LEU A 56 21.74 31.50 21.43
CA LEU A 56 22.11 30.86 20.18
C LEU A 56 23.62 31.08 19.97
N PRO A 57 24.36 30.07 19.50
CA PRO A 57 25.75 30.25 19.10
C PRO A 57 25.91 31.43 18.15
N GLU A 58 26.97 32.22 18.35
CA GLU A 58 27.21 33.49 17.65
C GLU A 58 27.24 33.36 16.11
N PHE A 59 27.71 32.21 15.60
CA PHE A 59 27.72 31.94 14.16
C PHE A 59 26.32 31.82 13.55
N MET A 60 25.29 31.50 14.35
CA MET A 60 23.91 31.38 13.87
C MET A 60 23.21 32.74 13.75
N THR A 61 23.73 33.78 14.40
CA THR A 61 23.13 35.12 14.41
C THR A 61 23.91 36.12 13.54
N GLN A 62 25.21 35.89 13.32
CA GLN A 62 26.05 36.81 12.55
C GLN A 62 26.14 36.51 11.05
N ASP A 63 25.98 35.25 10.63
CA ASP A 63 26.08 34.89 9.21
C ASP A 63 24.71 34.95 8.52
N PRO A 64 24.46 35.93 7.61
CA PRO A 64 23.20 36.05 6.89
C PRO A 64 22.95 34.88 5.92
N HIS A 65 23.96 34.04 5.64
CA HIS A 65 23.83 32.85 4.80
C HIS A 65 23.58 31.57 5.59
N TYR A 66 23.67 31.61 6.91
CA TYR A 66 23.40 30.45 7.74
C TYR A 66 21.92 30.07 7.70
N ARG A 67 21.63 28.81 7.35
CA ARG A 67 20.27 28.25 7.36
C ARG A 67 20.11 27.30 8.53
N HIS A 68 19.09 27.52 9.35
CA HIS A 68 18.71 26.60 10.42
C HIS A 68 18.25 25.24 9.84
N GLY A 69 18.86 24.15 10.30
CA GLY A 69 18.53 22.78 9.89
C GLY A 69 19.77 21.96 9.55
N VAL A 70 19.64 20.63 9.47
CA VAL A 70 20.70 19.77 8.95
C VAL A 70 20.72 19.97 7.43
N PRO A 71 21.80 20.51 6.84
CA PRO A 71 21.89 20.58 5.38
C PRO A 71 21.91 19.15 4.86
N SER A 72 20.82 18.71 4.22
CA SER A 72 20.91 17.54 3.36
C SER A 72 21.75 17.96 2.17
N ASN A 73 22.85 17.27 1.91
CA ASN A 73 23.73 17.43 0.75
C ASN A 73 23.00 17.04 -0.55
N SER A 74 21.82 17.61 -0.81
CA SER A 74 20.99 17.35 -1.99
C SER A 74 21.39 18.21 -3.20
N LYS A 75 22.35 19.12 -3.02
CA LYS A 75 22.95 19.91 -4.10
C LYS A 75 24.46 19.91 -3.94
N SER A 76 25.12 18.84 -4.41
CA SER A 76 26.50 18.97 -4.86
C SER A 76 26.56 20.10 -5.89
N THR A 77 27.37 21.12 -5.62
CA THR A 77 27.70 22.21 -6.55
C THR A 77 28.42 21.72 -7.81
N GLU A 78 28.75 20.43 -7.88
CA GLU A 78 29.26 19.73 -9.05
C GLU A 78 28.19 18.82 -9.66
N GLY A 79 27.13 19.42 -10.19
CA GLY A 79 26.12 18.69 -10.97
C GLY A 79 25.21 17.79 -10.13
N ILE A 80 23.99 17.62 -10.62
CA ILE A 80 23.03 16.63 -10.11
C ILE A 80 23.67 15.27 -10.36
N VAL A 81 24.28 14.68 -9.33
CA VAL A 81 24.63 13.27 -9.38
C VAL A 81 23.31 12.54 -9.35
N ASP A 82 22.87 12.13 -10.53
CA ASP A 82 21.63 11.41 -10.76
C ASP A 82 21.86 9.97 -10.24
N ASP A 83 22.06 9.82 -8.93
CA ASP A 83 22.37 8.56 -8.25
C ASP A 83 21.28 7.52 -8.53
N ALA A 84 20.05 7.99 -8.76
CA ALA A 84 18.95 7.17 -9.24
C ALA A 84 19.26 6.54 -10.61
N LYS A 85 19.87 7.28 -11.56
CA LYS A 85 20.30 6.71 -12.84
C LYS A 85 21.44 5.72 -12.68
N VAL A 86 22.37 5.93 -11.75
CA VAL A 86 23.45 4.96 -11.47
C VAL A 86 22.89 3.66 -10.87
N LEU A 87 21.86 3.77 -10.03
CA LEU A 87 21.15 2.62 -9.45
C LEU A 87 20.26 1.90 -10.47
N ILE A 88 19.56 2.63 -11.35
CA ILE A 88 18.65 2.06 -12.35
C ILE A 88 19.43 1.50 -13.55
N TYR A 89 20.48 2.20 -13.99
CA TYR A 89 21.32 1.85 -15.12
C TYR A 89 22.74 1.60 -14.64
N ALA A 90 22.96 0.46 -13.99
CA ALA A 90 24.31 0.02 -13.66
C ALA A 90 25.16 0.04 -14.96
N PRO A 91 26.30 0.76 -14.99
CA PRO A 91 27.13 0.83 -16.18
C PRO A 91 27.55 -0.58 -16.60
N PRO A 92 27.62 -0.85 -17.91
CA PRO A 92 27.98 -2.18 -18.38
C PRO A 92 29.36 -2.57 -17.83
N PRO A 93 29.54 -3.83 -17.40
CA PRO A 93 30.82 -4.29 -16.90
C PRO A 93 31.90 -4.07 -17.95
N SER A 94 33.09 -3.62 -17.52
CA SER A 94 34.22 -3.40 -18.42
C SER A 94 34.48 -4.66 -19.29
N PRO A 95 34.79 -4.52 -20.59
CA PRO A 95 34.95 -5.67 -21.50
C PRO A 95 36.04 -6.66 -21.07
N SER A 96 36.96 -6.25 -20.19
CA SER A 96 37.97 -7.08 -19.57
C SER A 96 37.43 -8.03 -18.48
N SER A 97 36.38 -7.67 -17.74
CA SER A 97 35.88 -8.51 -16.62
C SER A 97 34.96 -9.65 -17.07
N ILE A 98 34.35 -9.52 -18.25
CA ILE A 98 33.44 -10.52 -18.82
C ILE A 98 34.21 -11.82 -19.15
N LYS A 99 35.47 -11.71 -19.58
CA LYS A 99 36.28 -12.88 -19.99
C LYS A 99 36.72 -13.77 -18.81
N THR A 100 36.84 -13.22 -17.60
CA THR A 100 37.32 -13.99 -16.44
C THR A 100 36.22 -14.70 -15.67
N ASN A 101 34.98 -14.20 -15.73
CA ASN A 101 33.85 -14.77 -14.98
C ASN A 101 33.08 -15.87 -15.74
N ASN A 102 33.06 -15.83 -17.08
CA ASN A 102 32.33 -16.80 -17.88
C ASN A 102 32.93 -18.23 -17.86
N ALA A 103 34.18 -18.39 -17.44
CA ALA A 103 34.80 -19.72 -17.33
C ALA A 103 34.29 -20.54 -16.13
N LYS A 104 33.72 -19.90 -15.10
CA LYS A 104 33.31 -20.58 -13.85
C LYS A 104 31.80 -20.74 -13.69
N ARG A 105 30.98 -20.01 -14.45
CA ARG A 105 29.51 -20.16 -14.43
C ARG A 105 29.05 -20.72 -15.76
N ALA A 106 28.41 -21.89 -15.74
CA ALA A 106 27.89 -22.60 -16.92
C ALA A 106 26.69 -21.90 -17.60
N ALA A 107 26.47 -20.61 -17.34
CA ALA A 107 25.50 -19.77 -18.03
C ALA A 107 26.21 -19.08 -19.19
N ALA A 108 26.50 -19.83 -20.25
CA ALA A 108 26.89 -19.24 -21.52
C ALA A 108 25.69 -18.44 -22.05
N ASP A 109 25.93 -17.25 -22.62
CA ASP A 109 24.89 -16.49 -23.32
C ASP A 109 24.19 -17.41 -24.33
N PRO A 110 22.85 -17.34 -24.47
CA PRO A 110 22.13 -18.13 -25.45
C PRO A 110 22.68 -17.84 -26.86
N GLY A 111 23.45 -18.78 -27.40
CA GLY A 111 24.15 -18.66 -28.69
C GLY A 111 25.69 -18.78 -28.62
N ALA A 112 26.30 -18.68 -27.44
CA ALA A 112 27.74 -18.86 -27.28
C ALA A 112 28.11 -20.35 -27.28
N GLY A 113 28.66 -20.82 -28.40
CA GLY A 113 29.21 -22.17 -28.51
C GLY A 113 30.47 -22.37 -27.67
N LYS A 114 30.80 -23.61 -27.32
CA LYS A 114 32.09 -23.94 -26.69
C LYS A 114 33.20 -23.77 -27.75
N HIS A 115 34.06 -22.76 -27.60
CA HIS A 115 35.04 -22.37 -28.63
C HIS A 115 36.46 -22.97 -28.48
N ASN A 116 36.68 -23.92 -27.56
CA ASN A 116 38.03 -24.45 -27.28
C ASN A 116 38.45 -25.65 -28.14
N TYR A 117 38.08 -25.67 -29.42
CA TYR A 117 38.53 -26.71 -30.35
C TYR A 117 39.69 -26.20 -31.22
N LYS A 118 40.78 -26.98 -31.31
CA LYS A 118 41.81 -26.76 -32.33
C LYS A 118 41.26 -27.29 -33.67
N TRP A 119 40.61 -26.42 -34.42
CA TRP A 119 40.07 -26.79 -35.73
C TRP A 119 41.20 -26.99 -36.76
N PRO A 120 41.21 -28.09 -37.53
CA PRO A 120 42.06 -28.20 -38.71
C PRO A 120 41.61 -27.16 -39.76
N LYS A 121 42.54 -26.64 -40.56
CA LYS A 121 42.24 -25.67 -41.61
C LYS A 121 41.39 -26.34 -42.70
N LEU A 122 40.10 -25.99 -42.74
CA LEU A 122 39.11 -26.32 -43.78
C LEU A 122 38.94 -27.82 -44.10
N THR A 123 37.99 -28.44 -43.41
CA THR A 123 37.40 -29.71 -43.82
C THR A 123 35.87 -29.58 -43.82
N VAL A 124 35.21 -30.03 -44.88
CA VAL A 124 33.75 -30.20 -44.88
C VAL A 124 33.41 -31.30 -43.87
N PHE A 125 32.46 -31.04 -42.97
CA PHE A 125 32.00 -32.06 -42.01
C PHE A 125 31.15 -33.11 -42.74
N GLY A 126 31.49 -34.38 -42.54
CA GLY A 126 30.75 -35.51 -43.08
C GLY A 126 31.61 -36.44 -43.93
N ARG A 127 31.19 -37.70 -44.00
CA ARG A 127 31.83 -38.71 -44.86
C ARG A 127 31.44 -38.38 -46.30
N ALA A 128 32.41 -38.03 -47.15
CA ALA A 128 32.16 -37.86 -48.57
C ALA A 128 31.76 -39.22 -49.17
N ASN A 129 30.46 -39.45 -49.38
CA ASN A 129 29.99 -40.60 -50.14
C ASN A 129 30.30 -40.33 -51.61
N GLY A 130 31.44 -40.86 -52.07
CA GLY A 130 31.78 -40.87 -53.48
C GLY A 130 30.73 -41.65 -54.25
N MET A 131 29.92 -40.94 -55.02
CA MET A 131 28.96 -41.52 -55.97
C MET A 131 29.76 -42.21 -57.07
N VAL A 132 29.74 -43.55 -57.07
CA VAL A 132 30.38 -44.39 -58.09
C VAL A 132 29.58 -44.25 -59.38
N THR A 133 30.09 -43.48 -60.35
CA THR A 133 29.63 -43.53 -61.73
C THR A 133 30.34 -44.68 -62.43
N SER A 134 29.65 -45.81 -62.64
CA SER A 134 30.12 -46.87 -63.52
C SER A 134 29.82 -46.50 -64.97
N THR A 135 30.83 -45.99 -65.68
CA THR A 135 30.83 -45.95 -67.14
C THR A 135 32.20 -46.35 -67.68
N ASN A 136 32.14 -47.29 -68.63
CA ASN A 136 33.12 -47.68 -69.65
C ASN A 136 34.09 -48.85 -69.35
N SER A 137 33.72 -50.00 -69.91
CA SER A 137 34.52 -50.80 -70.88
C SER A 137 36.06 -50.74 -70.78
N SER A 138 36.69 -51.88 -70.49
CA SER A 138 37.40 -52.70 -71.50
C SER A 138 38.27 -53.82 -70.88
N ALA A 139 38.32 -54.95 -71.61
CA ALA A 139 39.41 -55.92 -71.73
C ALA A 139 39.74 -56.90 -70.57
N GLY A 140 39.56 -58.19 -70.87
CA GLY A 140 40.05 -59.37 -70.13
C GLY A 140 39.12 -60.56 -70.29
N VAL A 141 38.95 -61.11 -71.50
CA VAL A 141 39.58 -62.35 -72.00
C VAL A 141 39.35 -63.59 -71.12
N ALA A 142 38.45 -64.46 -71.64
CA ALA A 142 38.38 -65.93 -71.61
C ALA A 142 38.27 -66.69 -70.27
N GLU A 143 37.12 -67.35 -70.08
CA GLU A 143 36.94 -68.82 -70.11
C GLU A 143 35.44 -69.13 -69.89
N ALA A 144 34.75 -69.63 -70.91
CA ALA A 144 34.41 -71.05 -71.04
C ALA A 144 33.41 -71.56 -69.99
N LEU A 145 32.11 -71.29 -70.20
CA LEU A 145 31.10 -72.33 -70.01
C LEU A 145 29.93 -72.16 -70.98
N VAL A 146 29.83 -73.17 -71.83
CA VAL A 146 28.76 -73.43 -72.78
C VAL A 146 27.52 -73.86 -72.00
N THR A 147 26.42 -73.12 -72.16
CA THR A 147 25.07 -73.69 -72.01
C THR A 147 24.23 -73.17 -73.16
N SER A 148 23.81 -74.12 -73.98
CA SER A 148 22.94 -74.01 -75.15
C SER A 148 21.62 -73.32 -74.79
N CYS A 149 21.35 -72.17 -75.39
CA CYS A 149 20.01 -71.62 -75.48
C CYS A 149 19.48 -71.92 -76.88
N GLU A 150 18.63 -72.94 -77.00
CA GLU A 150 17.82 -73.16 -78.18
C GLU A 150 16.73 -72.08 -78.23
N ASP A 151 16.69 -71.33 -79.33
CA ASP A 151 15.62 -70.39 -79.63
C ASP A 151 14.34 -71.18 -79.90
N HIS A 152 13.42 -71.16 -78.93
CA HIS A 152 12.02 -71.46 -79.18
C HIS A 152 11.27 -70.14 -79.39
N GLY A 153 10.89 -69.91 -80.64
CA GLY A 153 10.06 -68.78 -81.03
C GLY A 153 8.80 -68.70 -80.20
N GLY A 154 8.62 -67.57 -79.52
CA GLY A 154 7.37 -67.20 -78.86
C GLY A 154 7.30 -67.47 -77.37
N SER A 155 8.24 -66.99 -76.56
CA SER A 155 7.98 -66.73 -75.14
C SER A 155 8.99 -65.75 -74.57
N GLY A 156 8.52 -64.77 -73.80
CA GLY A 156 9.35 -63.71 -73.23
C GLY A 156 10.47 -64.25 -72.34
N ARG A 157 11.65 -63.63 -72.47
CA ARG A 157 12.86 -63.92 -71.69
C ARG A 157 12.53 -64.06 -70.19
N SER A 158 12.64 -65.27 -69.66
CA SER A 158 12.42 -65.60 -68.25
C SER A 158 13.73 -65.55 -67.48
N GLY A 159 13.88 -64.50 -66.66
CA GLY A 159 15.00 -64.33 -65.75
C GLY A 159 14.54 -63.71 -64.44
N GLU A 160 13.52 -64.29 -63.80
CA GLU A 160 13.11 -63.80 -62.49
C GLU A 160 12.57 -64.93 -61.61
N SER A 161 13.16 -65.04 -60.41
CA SER A 161 12.84 -66.06 -59.40
C SER A 161 11.40 -65.90 -58.94
N THR A 162 10.68 -67.02 -58.85
CA THR A 162 9.25 -67.16 -58.56
C THR A 162 8.82 -66.33 -57.34
N ARG A 163 8.41 -65.07 -57.54
CA ARG A 163 7.65 -64.32 -56.56
C ARG A 163 6.21 -64.80 -56.63
N THR A 164 5.63 -65.15 -55.48
CA THR A 164 4.23 -65.59 -55.32
C THR A 164 3.28 -64.47 -55.72
N SER A 165 3.08 -64.31 -57.02
CA SER A 165 2.22 -63.29 -57.60
C SER A 165 0.86 -63.92 -57.80
N ASN A 166 -0.18 -63.34 -57.23
CA ASN A 166 -1.55 -63.79 -57.47
C ASN A 166 -1.87 -63.61 -58.95
N ILE A 167 -2.48 -64.61 -59.62
CA ILE A 167 -2.78 -64.57 -61.06
C ILE A 167 -3.69 -63.37 -61.42
N HIS A 168 -4.44 -62.84 -60.46
CA HIS A 168 -5.27 -61.64 -60.62
C HIS A 168 -4.54 -60.33 -60.34
N GLN A 169 -3.24 -60.34 -60.06
CA GLN A 169 -2.46 -59.15 -59.76
C GLN A 169 -2.24 -58.32 -61.02
N VAL A 170 -2.80 -57.11 -61.04
CA VAL A 170 -2.56 -56.13 -62.10
C VAL A 170 -1.19 -55.49 -61.88
N PHE A 171 -0.31 -55.58 -62.88
CA PHE A 171 1.02 -54.96 -62.84
C PHE A 171 0.93 -53.46 -63.16
N GLY A 172 1.67 -52.63 -62.41
CA GLY A 172 1.70 -51.18 -62.54
C GLY A 172 1.85 -50.47 -61.19
N VAL A 173 2.21 -49.18 -61.18
CA VAL A 173 2.28 -48.37 -59.95
C VAL A 173 0.88 -47.84 -59.65
N SER A 174 0.29 -48.24 -58.52
CA SER A 174 -1.00 -47.72 -58.08
C SER A 174 -0.92 -46.21 -57.86
N THR A 175 -1.86 -45.47 -58.43
CA THR A 175 -2.02 -44.01 -58.20
C THR A 175 -2.75 -43.70 -56.89
N LYS A 176 -3.14 -44.72 -56.11
CA LYS A 176 -3.71 -44.54 -54.77
C LYS A 176 -2.60 -44.16 -53.78
N ALA A 177 -2.16 -42.92 -53.86
CA ALA A 177 -1.21 -42.33 -52.92
C ALA A 177 -1.98 -41.85 -51.67
N GLY A 178 -2.15 -42.76 -50.70
CA GLY A 178 -2.67 -42.46 -49.35
C GLY A 178 -4.13 -42.02 -49.29
N ASP A 179 -4.90 -42.61 -48.39
CA ASP A 179 -6.33 -42.27 -48.20
C ASP A 179 -6.53 -40.94 -47.44
N SER A 180 -5.65 -39.95 -47.63
CA SER A 180 -5.83 -38.62 -47.03
C SER A 180 -6.90 -37.87 -47.83
N SER A 181 -8.15 -38.09 -47.44
CA SER A 181 -9.26 -37.31 -47.95
C SER A 181 -9.08 -35.83 -47.59
N THR A 182 -9.58 -34.92 -48.43
CA THR A 182 -9.59 -33.48 -48.11
C THR A 182 -10.27 -33.21 -46.76
N ALA A 183 -11.26 -34.03 -46.39
CA ALA A 183 -11.92 -33.97 -45.09
C ALA A 183 -10.95 -34.27 -43.93
N SER A 184 -10.06 -35.26 -44.08
CA SER A 184 -9.01 -35.60 -43.10
C SER A 184 -7.99 -34.47 -42.94
N CYS A 185 -7.72 -33.69 -43.99
CA CYS A 185 -6.83 -32.54 -43.93
C CYS A 185 -7.49 -31.31 -43.27
N LEU A 186 -8.81 -31.16 -43.39
CA LEU A 186 -9.58 -30.10 -42.73
C LEU A 186 -9.88 -30.44 -41.27
N SER A 187 -10.08 -31.72 -40.95
CA SER A 187 -10.18 -32.22 -39.59
C SER A 187 -8.77 -32.41 -39.01
N TYR A 188 -8.13 -31.30 -38.64
CA TYR A 188 -6.94 -31.40 -37.80
C TYR A 188 -7.35 -32.11 -36.49
N PRO A 189 -6.61 -33.11 -36.00
CA PRO A 189 -6.89 -33.69 -34.69
C PRO A 189 -6.49 -32.65 -33.64
N TRP A 190 -7.41 -31.73 -33.34
CA TRP A 190 -7.28 -30.80 -32.23
C TRP A 190 -7.11 -31.66 -30.98
N SER A 191 -5.92 -31.59 -30.38
CA SER A 191 -5.76 -32.16 -29.07
C SER A 191 -6.67 -31.36 -28.13
N ALA A 192 -7.36 -32.00 -27.18
CA ALA A 192 -8.30 -31.32 -26.28
C ALA A 192 -7.66 -30.15 -25.48
N HIS A 193 -6.34 -30.01 -25.53
CA HIS A 193 -5.58 -28.91 -24.94
C HIS A 193 -5.57 -27.64 -25.80
N ASP A 194 -5.74 -27.73 -27.12
CA ASP A 194 -5.57 -26.60 -28.05
C ASP A 194 -6.79 -25.65 -28.10
N ASP A 195 -7.92 -26.03 -27.49
CA ASP A 195 -9.18 -25.27 -27.55
C ASP A 195 -9.54 -24.57 -26.22
N SER A 196 -8.63 -24.61 -25.24
CA SER A 196 -8.81 -23.90 -23.97
C SER A 196 -8.46 -22.42 -24.16
N GLY A 197 -9.42 -21.62 -24.62
CA GLY A 197 -9.34 -20.14 -24.64
C GLY A 197 -9.25 -19.48 -23.25
N ASP A 198 -8.73 -20.19 -22.25
CA ASP A 198 -8.78 -19.89 -20.82
C ASP A 198 -7.99 -18.62 -20.43
N ASP A 199 -7.09 -18.16 -21.30
CA ASP A 199 -6.26 -16.97 -21.09
C ASP A 199 -6.77 -15.71 -21.83
N LEU A 200 -7.87 -15.81 -22.58
CA LEU A 200 -8.43 -14.64 -23.24
C LEU A 200 -9.08 -13.70 -22.20
N GLY A 201 -8.46 -12.55 -21.97
CA GLY A 201 -8.93 -11.53 -21.03
C GLY A 201 -8.27 -11.58 -19.64
N LYS A 202 -7.30 -12.47 -19.43
CA LYS A 202 -6.44 -12.46 -18.24
C LYS A 202 -5.01 -12.15 -18.68
N SER A 203 -4.26 -11.50 -17.79
CA SER A 203 -2.83 -11.32 -18.00
C SER A 203 -2.11 -12.48 -17.31
N THR A 204 -1.42 -13.32 -18.08
CA THR A 204 -0.56 -14.40 -17.56
C THR A 204 0.86 -13.95 -17.25
N THR A 205 1.25 -12.77 -17.73
CA THR A 205 2.57 -12.16 -17.54
C THR A 205 2.88 -12.05 -16.05
N PRO A 206 3.97 -12.68 -15.55
CA PRO A 206 4.39 -12.55 -14.17
C PRO A 206 4.50 -11.08 -13.75
N GLY A 207 3.90 -10.72 -12.60
CA GLY A 207 3.84 -9.35 -12.10
C GLY A 207 2.62 -8.53 -12.53
N TYR A 208 1.90 -8.96 -13.58
CA TYR A 208 0.68 -8.29 -14.06
C TYR A 208 -0.54 -9.20 -14.00
N ARG A 209 -0.50 -10.26 -13.18
CA ARG A 209 -1.58 -11.24 -13.12
C ARG A 209 -2.77 -10.65 -12.37
N ASN A 210 -3.94 -10.73 -12.98
CA ASN A 210 -5.22 -10.32 -12.39
C ASN A 210 -5.76 -11.41 -11.44
N VAL A 211 -4.99 -11.74 -10.41
CA VAL A 211 -5.45 -12.64 -9.35
C VAL A 211 -6.18 -11.81 -8.30
N VAL A 212 -7.48 -12.04 -8.16
CA VAL A 212 -8.29 -11.36 -7.14
C VAL A 212 -7.83 -11.82 -5.76
N THR A 213 -7.52 -10.86 -4.88
CA THR A 213 -7.25 -11.12 -3.46
C THR A 213 -8.33 -10.45 -2.61
N GLU A 214 -8.60 -10.99 -1.42
CA GLU A 214 -9.59 -10.42 -0.50
C GLU A 214 -9.18 -9.04 0.05
N ARG A 215 -7.89 -8.71 0.04
CA ARG A 215 -7.41 -7.40 0.48
C ARG A 215 -7.57 -6.35 -0.64
N ALA A 216 -7.95 -5.14 -0.25
CA ALA A 216 -7.87 -3.99 -1.14
C ALA A 216 -6.39 -3.62 -1.38
N PHE A 217 -6.02 -3.42 -2.64
CA PHE A 217 -4.72 -2.83 -2.98
C PHE A 217 -4.86 -1.31 -3.06
N GLY A 218 -3.89 -0.59 -2.48
CA GLY A 218 -3.89 0.88 -2.43
C GLY A 218 -3.41 1.38 -1.07
N CYS A 219 -3.41 2.70 -0.91
CA CYS A 219 -3.20 3.34 0.39
C CYS A 219 -4.56 3.87 0.87
N PRO A 220 -5.05 3.48 2.06
CA PRO A 220 -6.25 4.09 2.61
C PRO A 220 -6.00 5.57 2.91
N SER A 221 -7.05 6.39 2.85
CA SER A 221 -6.98 7.81 3.21
C SER A 221 -6.70 8.01 4.70
N ILE A 222 -7.18 7.09 5.55
CA ILE A 222 -6.87 7.02 6.97
C ILE A 222 -5.95 5.83 7.18
N ARG A 223 -4.72 6.07 7.61
CA ARG A 223 -3.66 5.06 7.71
C ARG A 223 -3.66 4.32 9.04
N THR A 224 -4.76 3.61 9.30
CA THR A 224 -4.89 2.72 10.48
C THR A 224 -4.01 1.46 10.39
N ASP A 225 -3.50 1.15 9.19
CA ASP A 225 -2.59 0.05 8.90
C ASP A 225 -1.20 0.25 9.51
N ILE A 226 -0.83 1.49 9.84
CA ILE A 226 0.47 1.84 10.39
C ILE A 226 0.32 2.33 11.81
N LYS A 227 1.22 1.86 12.68
CA LYS A 227 1.29 2.34 14.06
C LYS A 227 1.72 3.81 14.08
N ARG A 228 0.96 4.63 14.80
CA ARG A 228 1.28 6.02 15.09
C ARG A 228 2.70 6.18 15.65
N TYR A 229 3.40 7.22 15.21
CA TYR A 229 4.71 7.58 15.75
C TYR A 229 4.62 8.04 17.22
N SER A 230 5.64 7.71 18.02
CA SER A 230 5.73 8.16 19.42
C SER A 230 5.75 9.68 19.57
N ARG A 231 6.30 10.39 18.57
CA ARG A 231 6.31 11.85 18.49
C ARG A 231 5.79 12.21 17.10
N SER A 232 4.67 12.91 17.05
CA SER A 232 4.14 13.41 15.79
C SER A 232 5.08 14.48 15.22
N SER A 233 5.29 14.46 13.91
CA SER A 233 5.94 15.55 13.21
C SER A 233 4.96 16.71 13.06
N VAL A 234 5.45 17.94 13.14
CA VAL A 234 4.64 19.15 12.89
C VAL A 234 4.23 19.26 11.41
N ALA A 235 5.02 18.64 10.53
CA ALA A 235 4.78 18.63 9.08
C ALA A 235 4.11 17.35 8.59
N ASP A 236 3.58 16.52 9.49
CA ASP A 236 2.82 15.34 9.08
C ASP A 236 1.44 15.75 8.58
N SER A 237 1.08 15.33 7.37
CA SER A 237 -0.19 15.66 6.74
C SER A 237 -1.14 14.45 6.66
N GLN A 238 -0.77 13.33 7.27
CA GLN A 238 -1.51 12.07 7.19
C GLN A 238 -2.27 11.82 8.50
N ASN A 239 -3.49 11.31 8.38
CA ASN A 239 -4.32 10.92 9.51
C ASN A 239 -4.12 9.41 9.81
N TYR A 240 -3.85 9.08 11.07
CA TYR A 240 -3.59 7.70 11.54
C TYR A 240 -4.77 7.06 12.27
N GLY A 241 -5.96 7.67 12.19
CA GLY A 241 -7.18 7.24 12.87
C GLY A 241 -7.29 7.72 14.31
N ASP A 242 -6.46 8.67 14.71
CA ASP A 242 -6.41 9.26 16.06
C ASP A 242 -6.92 10.70 16.11
N GLU A 243 -7.26 11.30 14.97
CA GLU A 243 -7.84 12.63 14.90
C GLU A 243 -9.31 12.62 15.37
N ASP A 244 -9.70 13.70 16.04
CA ASP A 244 -11.07 13.91 16.49
C ASP A 244 -12.01 14.29 15.32
N GLU A 245 -13.29 13.98 15.51
CA GLU A 245 -14.33 14.42 14.60
C GLU A 245 -14.44 15.95 14.57
N ALA A 246 -14.66 16.55 13.38
CA ALA A 246 -14.74 18.00 13.21
C ALA A 246 -15.77 18.67 14.14
N ALA A 247 -16.90 18.01 14.42
CA ALA A 247 -17.92 18.51 15.34
C ALA A 247 -17.38 18.70 16.78
N ARG A 248 -16.45 17.85 17.22
CA ARG A 248 -15.81 17.94 18.54
C ARG A 248 -14.77 19.04 18.61
N LEU A 249 -14.07 19.31 17.50
CA LEU A 249 -13.16 20.46 17.42
C LEU A 249 -13.91 21.79 17.56
N LEU A 250 -15.13 21.86 17.02
CA LEU A 250 -16.00 23.03 17.17
C LEU A 250 -16.61 23.15 18.58
N LYS A 251 -16.78 22.02 19.28
CA LYS A 251 -17.40 21.95 20.60
C LYS A 251 -16.51 21.12 21.54
N PRO A 252 -15.35 21.66 21.96
CA PRO A 252 -14.43 20.94 22.81
C PRO A 252 -15.09 20.61 24.15
N THR A 253 -14.75 19.44 24.71
CA THR A 253 -15.17 19.08 26.06
C THR A 253 -14.48 19.98 27.08
N LEU A 254 -15.05 20.12 28.28
CA LEU A 254 -14.39 20.86 29.36
C LEU A 254 -12.99 20.30 29.67
N PHE A 255 -12.80 18.98 29.54
CA PHE A 255 -11.52 18.30 29.76
C PHE A 255 -10.48 18.59 28.67
N SER A 256 -10.90 18.93 27.46
CA SER A 256 -9.98 19.35 26.39
C SER A 256 -9.19 20.60 26.78
N SER A 257 -9.81 21.53 27.53
CA SER A 257 -9.11 22.72 28.05
C SER A 257 -8.00 22.39 29.05
N LEU A 258 -8.09 21.22 29.71
CA LEU A 258 -7.09 20.70 30.63
C LEU A 258 -6.01 19.86 29.92
N GLY A 259 -6.08 19.76 28.58
CA GLY A 259 -5.18 18.92 27.78
C GLY A 259 -5.46 17.43 27.91
N LEU A 260 -6.66 17.04 28.38
CA LEU A 260 -7.07 15.65 28.45
C LEU A 260 -7.79 15.24 27.17
N ASP A 261 -7.25 14.20 26.54
CA ASP A 261 -7.85 13.57 25.37
C ASP A 261 -9.07 12.73 25.77
N ILE A 262 -10.11 12.74 24.93
CA ILE A 262 -11.32 11.94 25.08
C ILE A 262 -10.99 10.46 24.97
N ALA A 263 -10.02 10.09 24.12
CA ALA A 263 -9.55 8.72 24.01
C ALA A 263 -9.02 8.19 25.36
N GLU A 264 -8.40 9.06 26.18
CA GLU A 264 -7.97 8.69 27.52
C GLU A 264 -9.14 8.51 28.51
N LEU A 265 -10.28 9.17 28.30
CA LEU A 265 -11.47 8.91 29.12
C LEU A 265 -12.12 7.56 28.78
N SER A 266 -12.03 7.14 27.52
CA SER A 266 -12.52 5.85 27.02
C SER A 266 -11.59 4.68 27.29
N LYS A 267 -10.33 4.93 27.66
CA LYS A 267 -9.34 3.86 27.90
C LYS A 267 -9.78 2.96 29.06
N PRO A 268 -9.78 1.63 28.90
CA PRO A 268 -10.11 0.71 29.96
C PRO A 268 -9.02 0.72 31.03
N ARG A 269 -9.42 0.75 32.30
CA ARG A 269 -8.54 0.82 33.47
C ARG A 269 -8.96 -0.19 34.53
N SER A 270 -8.01 -0.60 35.36
CA SER A 270 -8.26 -1.55 36.44
C SER A 270 -9.11 -0.94 37.55
N LYS A 271 -9.85 -1.80 38.25
CA LYS A 271 -10.67 -1.43 39.42
C LYS A 271 -9.91 -0.59 40.44
N ASN A 272 -8.68 -1.01 40.79
CA ASN A 272 -7.83 -0.32 41.76
C ASN A 272 -7.45 1.10 41.32
N PHE A 273 -7.20 1.30 40.02
CA PHE A 273 -6.92 2.63 39.49
C PHE A 273 -8.14 3.54 39.61
N LEU A 274 -9.32 3.05 39.19
CA LEU A 274 -10.55 3.83 39.25
C LEU A 274 -10.95 4.15 40.69
N LEU A 275 -10.78 3.20 41.61
CA LEU A 275 -11.01 3.42 43.04
C LEU A 275 -10.08 4.51 43.59
N GLY A 276 -8.78 4.45 43.25
CA GLY A 276 -7.81 5.50 43.60
C GLY A 276 -8.19 6.86 43.01
N PHE A 277 -8.64 6.88 41.76
CA PHE A 277 -9.12 8.08 41.08
C PHE A 277 -10.33 8.70 41.78
N VAL A 278 -11.37 7.92 42.08
CA VAL A 278 -12.57 8.38 42.81
C VAL A 278 -12.20 8.89 44.22
N LYS A 279 -11.27 8.20 44.90
CA LYS A 279 -10.75 8.64 46.20
C LYS A 279 -10.03 9.98 46.10
N SER A 280 -9.22 10.20 45.06
CA SER A 280 -8.50 11.46 44.83
C SER A 280 -9.41 12.67 44.56
N ILE A 281 -10.58 12.45 43.96
CA ILE A 281 -11.60 13.50 43.74
C ILE A 281 -12.31 13.88 45.05
N GLY A 282 -12.10 13.13 46.13
CA GLY A 282 -12.81 13.34 47.40
C GLY A 282 -14.22 12.76 47.41
N LEU A 283 -14.53 11.85 46.48
CA LEU A 283 -15.78 11.09 46.45
C LEU A 283 -15.75 9.85 47.38
N ALA A 284 -14.68 9.69 48.16
CA ALA A 284 -14.41 8.58 49.09
C ALA A 284 -15.40 8.39 50.27
N ARG A 285 -16.61 8.96 50.21
CA ARG A 285 -17.63 8.82 51.27
C ARG A 285 -18.67 7.73 50.98
N GLY A 286 -18.72 7.19 49.77
CA GLY A 286 -19.50 5.98 49.49
C GLY A 286 -18.86 4.77 50.18
N SER A 287 -19.68 3.81 50.61
CA SER A 287 -19.15 2.52 51.06
C SER A 287 -18.40 1.87 49.90
N ASP A 288 -17.24 1.23 50.14
CA ASP A 288 -16.48 0.56 49.07
C ASP A 288 -17.37 -0.46 48.31
N GLY A 289 -18.45 -0.96 48.92
CA GLY A 289 -19.44 -1.84 48.29
C GLY A 289 -20.31 -1.20 47.19
N GLU A 290 -20.63 0.10 47.29
CA GLU A 290 -21.38 0.78 46.23
C GLU A 290 -20.56 0.87 44.94
N PHE A 291 -19.28 1.24 45.06
CA PHE A 291 -18.37 1.29 43.93
C PHE A 291 -18.21 -0.09 43.28
N ASP A 292 -18.09 -1.14 44.08
CA ASP A 292 -17.93 -2.51 43.59
C ASP A 292 -19.13 -2.97 42.76
N SER A 293 -20.35 -2.71 43.23
CA SER A 293 -21.57 -3.05 42.47
C SER A 293 -21.67 -2.28 41.15
N VAL A 294 -21.27 -1.01 41.13
CA VAL A 294 -21.26 -0.19 39.92
C VAL A 294 -20.19 -0.69 38.96
N PHE A 295 -18.99 -0.98 39.47
CA PHE A 295 -17.88 -1.51 38.67
C PHE A 295 -18.25 -2.84 38.00
N GLU A 296 -18.89 -3.76 38.73
CA GLU A 296 -19.39 -5.02 38.19
C GLU A 296 -20.43 -4.83 37.08
N SER A 297 -21.21 -3.75 37.13
CA SER A 297 -22.20 -3.43 36.09
C SER A 297 -21.61 -2.82 34.81
N ILE A 298 -20.46 -2.16 34.91
CA ILE A 298 -19.82 -1.44 33.79
C ILE A 298 -18.55 -2.10 33.25
N GLN A 299 -18.04 -3.13 33.91
CA GLN A 299 -16.81 -3.79 33.48
C GLN A 299 -16.99 -4.50 32.13
N ASP A 300 -15.98 -4.39 31.29
CA ASP A 300 -15.86 -5.18 30.06
C ASP A 300 -15.47 -6.62 30.39
N LYS A 301 -15.48 -7.49 29.36
CA LYS A 301 -15.01 -8.90 29.44
C LYS A 301 -13.60 -9.08 30.01
N SER A 302 -12.81 -8.00 30.08
CA SER A 302 -11.44 -7.99 30.59
C SER A 302 -11.32 -7.50 32.04
N GLU A 303 -12.41 -7.40 32.80
CA GLU A 303 -12.44 -6.88 34.19
C GLU A 303 -11.87 -5.46 34.31
N GLN A 304 -12.05 -4.65 33.27
CA GLN A 304 -11.63 -3.25 33.21
C GLN A 304 -12.82 -2.39 32.85
N ALA A 305 -12.82 -1.14 33.30
CA ALA A 305 -13.84 -0.17 32.96
C ALA A 305 -13.21 1.16 32.53
N SER A 306 -13.93 1.91 31.70
CA SER A 306 -13.52 3.27 31.29
C SER A 306 -14.07 4.32 32.23
N ILE A 307 -13.46 5.50 32.27
CA ILE A 307 -13.98 6.64 33.05
C ILE A 307 -15.31 7.12 32.46
N ASN A 308 -15.45 7.07 31.12
CA ASN A 308 -16.70 7.42 30.44
C ASN A 308 -17.87 6.53 30.89
N ALA A 309 -17.66 5.23 31.06
CA ALA A 309 -18.69 4.32 31.57
C ALA A 309 -19.08 4.63 33.03
N LEU A 310 -18.14 5.15 33.83
CA LEU A 310 -18.37 5.55 35.22
C LEU A 310 -19.05 6.93 35.35
N SER A 311 -19.06 7.74 34.29
CA SER A 311 -19.55 9.12 34.30
C SER A 311 -20.99 9.28 34.84
N PRO A 312 -21.99 8.46 34.47
CA PRO A 312 -23.36 8.63 34.97
C PRO A 312 -23.45 8.48 36.49
N TRP A 313 -22.73 7.49 37.04
CA TRP A 313 -22.66 7.30 38.48
C TRP A 313 -21.96 8.48 39.16
N LEU A 314 -20.82 8.94 38.64
CA LEU A 314 -20.11 10.10 39.19
C LEU A 314 -20.99 11.36 39.21
N GLN A 315 -21.73 11.61 38.13
CA GLN A 315 -22.66 12.74 38.05
C GLN A 315 -23.76 12.63 39.12
N GLN A 316 -24.35 11.45 39.29
CA GLN A 316 -25.38 11.20 40.30
C GLN A 316 -24.83 11.37 41.73
N THR A 317 -23.65 10.84 42.02
CA THR A 317 -23.01 10.98 43.33
C THR A 317 -22.67 12.45 43.63
N LEU A 318 -22.22 13.21 42.63
CA LEU A 318 -21.93 14.64 42.79
C LEU A 318 -23.20 15.46 43.02
N LEU A 319 -24.27 15.20 42.27
CA LEU A 319 -25.59 15.83 42.44
C LEU A 319 -26.14 15.62 43.86
N ASN A 320 -26.06 14.39 44.39
CA ASN A 320 -26.53 14.07 45.74
C ASN A 320 -25.69 14.72 46.86
N LYS A 321 -24.48 15.18 46.54
CA LYS A 321 -23.52 15.71 47.51
C LYS A 321 -23.55 17.23 47.64
N CYS A 322 -24.17 17.94 46.71
CA CYS A 322 -24.46 19.35 46.88
C CYS A 322 -25.68 19.49 47.80
N PRO A 323 -25.52 19.86 49.09
CA PRO A 323 -26.66 20.34 49.85
C PRO A 323 -27.25 21.52 49.08
N ALA A 324 -28.57 21.52 48.90
CA ALA A 324 -29.27 22.70 48.45
C ALA A 324 -29.13 23.75 49.57
N ASP A 325 -28.14 24.63 49.42
CA ASP A 325 -28.08 25.89 50.16
C ASP A 325 -29.18 26.84 49.64
#